data_AF-A0A2E3RTJ9-F1
#
_entry.id   AF-A0A2E3RTJ9-F1
#
_cell.length_a   1.000
_cell.length_b   1.000
_cell.length_c   1.000
_cell.angle_alpha   90.00
_cell.angle_beta   90.00
_cell.angle_gamma   90.00
#
_symmetry.space_group_name_H-M   'P 1'
#
loop_
_entity.id
_entity.type
_entity.pdbx_description
1 polymer ?
#
loop_
_entity_poly.entity_id
_entity_poly.type
_entity_poly.pdbx_seq_one_letter_code
_entity_poly.pdbx_strand_id
1 'polypeptide(L)'
;MNPGGFHFGSTPVLLVLGAIGSLMVHGNHGLQAQEKASAQGTVTQQELDELGSTLKAAVAGGVLNKREAWGIWYNMAWRVDETGSDSTKGSDDSKGRAPDVKSLFERPRMQDADAIFEHEFMPRDLVVLEDMLQLDKEQSMIARIILEDYRKSFQLSASPLRDGIARYYRARSNRYLAQALERADSVEVNDAIENIRNSMKKAERRLAKGDSEGPELEYKRAEIQAWGSEMISVVSLLDVRLQALEGRVSNDLKQLEQFGDAISGDDLVELAINFKASRSVLRDQVRESLLAILNAEQAGTAEGNLDDALARIDHDRLIRIGRLGGESTNLFSAWNDSSKQQEQSFEDVQKMFRTWTHWTVQRLHAREKAMISREITGISYQGARDRIMGEDGFRPDDQQSRLLEAERRYYTDALKVELESSILVRDALLEQLEQICMFLEQAYPETDLASSFRDAAIRRGFVTEMRSRWAERAVVAALELPELDPQVVEQLILLEDQIVADLQVIREDSVARRLQRDPSIAREFLDGKRAKEFDNTIWYGVNADQFLRIDDQADATLQELLSEEQYLLLPRRDRKQLDDQKKKSSKTGQSGKKESAGSGSKSIGSGKSGK
;
A
#
# COMPACT_ATOMS: atom_id res chain seq x y z
N MET A 1 -12.32 63.72 53.15
CA MET A 1 -11.13 63.16 53.82
C MET A 1 -10.43 62.25 52.83
N ASN A 2 -9.34 62.74 52.22
CA ASN A 2 -8.33 61.97 51.47
C ASN A 2 -7.37 61.27 52.46
N PRO A 3 -6.42 60.38 52.08
CA PRO A 3 -5.88 60.05 50.73
C PRO A 3 -5.84 58.50 50.47
N GLY A 4 -5.33 57.87 49.41
CA GLY A 4 -4.48 58.20 48.25
C GLY A 4 -3.46 57.06 47.98
N GLY A 5 -3.08 56.86 46.71
CA GLY A 5 -1.84 56.19 46.24
C GLY A 5 -1.97 54.72 45.79
N PHE A 6 -1.74 54.29 44.53
CA PHE A 6 -0.61 54.40 43.56
C PHE A 6 0.42 53.24 43.61
N HIS A 7 0.39 52.41 42.55
CA HIS A 7 1.46 51.95 41.63
C HIS A 7 2.64 50.97 41.99
N PHE A 8 2.95 50.18 40.95
CA PHE A 8 4.16 49.36 40.57
C PHE A 8 4.51 48.15 41.45
N GLY A 9 4.93 46.98 40.94
CA GLY A 9 5.35 46.53 39.61
C GLY A 9 6.00 45.12 39.71
N SER A 10 6.63 44.69 38.62
CA SER A 10 7.58 43.57 38.47
C SER A 10 7.06 42.13 38.31
N THR A 11 7.08 41.67 37.05
CA THR A 11 7.62 40.37 36.62
C THR A 11 9.01 40.09 37.23
N PRO A 12 9.40 38.82 37.41
CA PRO A 12 10.32 38.26 36.42
C PRO A 12 10.05 36.81 36.02
N VAL A 13 10.41 36.56 34.77
CA VAL A 13 10.75 35.29 34.11
C VAL A 13 11.92 34.61 34.84
N LEU A 14 11.91 33.26 34.99
CA LEU A 14 13.14 32.45 34.98
C LEU A 14 12.88 30.96 34.73
N LEU A 15 13.24 30.55 33.51
CA LEU A 15 13.79 29.26 33.08
C LEU A 15 14.55 28.47 34.16
N VAL A 16 14.27 27.16 34.28
CA VAL A 16 15.27 26.15 34.67
C VAL A 16 15.11 24.90 33.81
N LEU A 17 16.03 24.74 32.86
CA LEU A 17 16.42 23.47 32.23
C LEU A 17 17.69 22.98 32.94
N GLY A 18 17.83 21.66 33.14
CA GLY A 18 19.16 21.04 33.30
C GLY A 18 19.27 19.91 34.32
N ALA A 19 19.05 18.69 33.83
CA ALA A 19 19.71 17.42 34.15
C ALA A 19 20.63 17.31 35.39
N ILE A 20 20.41 16.26 36.19
CA ILE A 20 21.36 15.17 36.50
C ILE A 20 20.59 14.09 37.28
N GLY A 21 20.60 12.86 36.76
CA GLY A 21 19.98 11.69 37.38
C GLY A 21 19.99 10.42 36.53
N SER A 22 20.84 10.35 35.49
CA SER A 22 21.19 9.11 34.81
C SER A 22 22.15 8.31 35.70
N LEU A 23 21.61 7.34 36.45
CA LEU A 23 22.31 6.15 36.96
C LEU A 23 21.29 5.34 37.76
N MET A 24 20.54 4.47 37.07
CA MET A 24 19.84 3.25 37.55
C MET A 24 18.63 2.89 36.66
N VAL A 25 18.78 2.88 35.32
CA VAL A 25 17.80 2.22 34.43
C VAL A 25 18.55 1.55 33.28
N HIS A 26 19.51 0.68 33.57
CA HIS A 26 20.09 -0.25 32.59
C HIS A 26 20.32 -1.57 33.32
N GLY A 27 19.34 -2.47 33.19
CA GLY A 27 19.41 -3.79 33.81
C GLY A 27 18.11 -4.58 33.88
N ASN A 28 16.93 -3.95 33.72
CA ASN A 28 15.66 -4.65 33.97
C ASN A 28 14.69 -4.76 32.78
N HIS A 29 15.00 -4.18 31.61
CA HIS A 29 14.18 -4.35 30.42
C HIS A 29 14.35 -5.72 29.73
N GLY A 30 15.51 -6.38 29.91
CA GLY A 30 15.73 -7.74 29.42
C GLY A 30 14.90 -8.77 30.18
N LEU A 31 14.87 -8.69 31.51
CA LEU A 31 14.14 -9.64 32.36
C LEU A 31 12.63 -9.44 32.31
N GLN A 32 12.12 -8.20 32.19
CA GLN A 32 10.68 -7.97 32.03
C GLN A 32 10.16 -8.32 30.62
N ALA A 33 10.97 -8.19 29.58
CA ALA A 33 10.62 -8.67 28.24
C ALA A 33 10.65 -10.20 28.16
N GLN A 34 11.60 -10.85 28.86
CA GLN A 34 11.70 -12.30 28.93
C GLN A 34 10.64 -12.91 29.86
N GLU A 35 10.26 -12.24 30.96
CA GLU A 35 9.13 -12.61 31.81
C GLU A 35 7.80 -12.41 31.08
N LYS A 36 7.61 -11.31 30.33
CA LYS A 36 6.41 -11.12 29.49
C LYS A 36 6.33 -12.11 28.33
N ALA A 37 7.44 -12.46 27.69
CA ALA A 37 7.50 -13.49 26.65
C ALA A 37 7.35 -14.93 27.20
N SER A 38 7.63 -15.15 28.50
CA SER A 38 7.33 -16.41 29.17
C SER A 38 5.89 -16.50 29.71
N ALA A 39 5.25 -15.35 29.94
CA ALA A 39 3.86 -15.25 30.43
C ALA A 39 2.82 -15.14 29.31
N GLN A 40 3.22 -14.67 28.12
CA GLN A 40 2.46 -14.73 26.88
C GLN A 40 3.11 -15.81 26.02
N GLY A 41 2.42 -16.87 25.61
CA GLY A 41 3.02 -17.97 24.85
C GLY A 41 3.55 -17.56 23.46
N THR A 42 4.67 -16.83 23.40
CA THR A 42 5.27 -16.31 22.17
C THR A 42 5.92 -17.45 21.39
N VAL A 43 5.43 -17.68 20.17
CA VAL A 43 5.99 -18.67 19.25
C VAL A 43 7.31 -18.12 18.71
N THR A 44 8.37 -18.92 18.79
CA THR A 44 9.68 -18.54 18.23
C THR A 44 9.79 -18.94 16.75
N GLN A 45 10.66 -18.28 15.98
CA GLN A 45 10.95 -18.67 14.59
C GLN A 45 11.43 -20.13 14.49
N GLN A 46 12.18 -20.60 15.49
CA GLN A 46 12.63 -21.99 15.57
C GLN A 46 11.44 -22.96 15.74
N GLU A 47 10.49 -22.65 16.62
CA GLU A 47 9.26 -23.45 16.77
C GLU A 47 8.42 -23.45 15.48
N LEU A 48 8.39 -22.36 14.72
CA LEU A 48 7.69 -22.28 13.44
C LEU A 48 8.35 -23.15 12.35
N ASP A 49 9.68 -23.15 12.28
CA ASP A 49 10.43 -23.98 11.33
C ASP A 49 10.28 -25.47 11.65
N GLU A 50 10.30 -25.81 12.95
CA GLU A 50 10.04 -27.16 13.44
C GLU A 50 8.59 -27.61 13.19
N LEU A 51 7.60 -26.74 13.40
CA LEU A 51 6.21 -27.02 13.04
C LEU A 51 6.05 -27.18 11.52
N GLY A 52 6.74 -26.34 10.73
CA GLY A 52 6.73 -26.39 9.28
C GLY A 52 7.27 -27.71 8.72
N SER A 53 8.33 -28.26 9.31
CA SER A 53 8.86 -29.59 8.93
C SER A 53 7.88 -30.70 9.33
N THR A 54 7.26 -30.61 10.50
CA THR A 54 6.23 -31.56 10.97
C THR A 54 4.99 -31.57 10.09
N LEU A 55 4.47 -30.41 9.70
CA LEU A 55 3.33 -30.30 8.80
C LEU A 55 3.63 -30.82 7.39
N LYS A 56 4.85 -30.61 6.88
CA LYS A 56 5.29 -31.20 5.60
C LYS A 56 5.34 -32.73 5.67
N ALA A 57 5.86 -33.28 6.76
CA ALA A 57 5.93 -34.72 6.98
C ALA A 57 4.52 -35.34 7.11
N ALA A 58 3.61 -34.67 7.82
CA ALA A 58 2.20 -35.05 7.93
C ALA A 58 1.50 -35.08 6.54
N VAL A 59 1.76 -34.08 5.69
CA VAL A 59 1.24 -34.08 4.31
C VAL A 59 1.83 -35.22 3.48
N ALA A 60 3.12 -35.50 3.63
CA ALA A 60 3.77 -36.61 2.92
C ALA A 60 3.25 -37.98 3.36
N GLY A 61 2.91 -38.13 4.65
CA GLY A 61 2.27 -39.33 5.21
C GLY A 61 0.76 -39.44 4.94
N GLY A 62 0.15 -38.44 4.29
CA GLY A 62 -1.28 -38.43 3.98
C GLY A 62 -2.18 -38.13 5.18
N VAL A 63 -1.61 -37.62 6.28
CA VAL A 63 -2.30 -37.27 7.52
C VAL A 63 -3.09 -35.99 7.37
N LEU A 64 -2.46 -34.98 6.78
CA LEU A 64 -3.05 -33.68 6.50
C LEU A 64 -3.05 -33.45 5.01
N ASN A 65 -4.07 -32.76 4.50
CA ASN A 65 -3.97 -32.21 3.16
C ASN A 65 -3.11 -30.93 3.17
N LYS A 66 -2.62 -30.54 1.98
CA LYS A 66 -1.80 -29.33 1.83
C LYS A 66 -2.47 -28.06 2.34
N ARG A 67 -3.81 -27.99 2.28
CA ARG A 67 -4.58 -26.81 2.67
C ARG A 67 -4.65 -26.66 4.19
N GLU A 68 -4.83 -27.75 4.91
CA GLU A 68 -4.83 -27.82 6.38
C GLU A 68 -3.46 -27.48 6.94
N ALA A 69 -2.42 -28.16 6.44
CA ALA A 69 -1.03 -27.91 6.83
C ALA A 69 -0.63 -26.44 6.57
N TRP A 70 -1.01 -25.89 5.43
CA TRP A 70 -0.75 -24.48 5.14
C TRP A 70 -1.56 -23.54 6.03
N GLY A 71 -2.80 -23.90 6.39
CA GLY A 71 -3.62 -23.13 7.32
C GLY A 71 -3.03 -23.06 8.73
N ILE A 72 -2.55 -24.18 9.28
CA ILE A 72 -1.91 -24.24 10.60
C ILE A 72 -0.60 -23.43 10.58
N TRP A 73 0.25 -23.66 9.57
CA TRP A 73 1.53 -22.97 9.45
C TRP A 73 1.37 -21.45 9.28
N TYR A 74 0.44 -21.00 8.41
CA TYR A 74 0.22 -19.58 8.14
C TYR A 74 -0.26 -18.83 9.40
N ASN A 75 -1.18 -19.41 10.17
CA ASN A 75 -1.66 -18.80 11.42
C ASN A 75 -0.55 -18.72 12.48
N MET A 76 0.33 -19.73 12.55
CA MET A 76 1.47 -19.71 13.47
C MET A 76 2.56 -18.74 13.04
N ALA A 77 2.83 -18.63 11.73
CA ALA A 77 3.78 -17.66 11.18
C ALA A 77 3.37 -16.23 11.51
N TRP A 78 2.08 -15.91 11.39
CA TRP A 78 1.54 -14.61 11.72
C TRP A 78 1.80 -14.19 13.19
N ARG A 79 1.81 -15.15 14.13
CA ARG A 79 2.13 -14.90 15.55
C ARG A 79 3.62 -14.59 15.80
N VAL A 80 4.51 -15.18 15.00
CA VAL A 80 5.96 -14.87 15.06
C VAL A 80 6.21 -13.45 14.53
N ASP A 81 5.51 -13.06 13.47
CA ASP A 81 5.57 -11.69 12.94
C ASP A 81 5.01 -10.66 13.93
N GLU A 82 3.91 -10.94 14.65
CA GLU A 82 3.37 -10.06 15.71
C GLU A 82 4.36 -9.80 16.87
N THR A 83 5.22 -10.77 17.20
CA THR A 83 6.15 -10.70 18.34
C THR A 83 7.53 -10.17 17.95
N GLY A 84 7.90 -10.29 16.67
CA GLY A 84 9.16 -9.83 16.11
C GLY A 84 9.10 -8.49 15.38
N SER A 85 7.94 -7.83 15.29
CA SER A 85 7.84 -6.57 14.55
C SER A 85 7.01 -5.51 15.25
N ASP A 86 7.67 -4.39 15.57
CA ASP A 86 7.15 -3.07 15.22
C ASP A 86 6.90 -3.04 13.70
N SER A 87 5.89 -3.77 13.20
CA SER A 87 5.55 -3.77 11.77
C SER A 87 4.84 -2.47 11.39
N THR A 88 5.58 -1.37 11.51
CA THR A 88 5.76 -0.39 10.44
C THR A 88 6.44 -0.98 9.19
N LYS A 89 6.23 -2.26 8.89
CA LYS A 89 6.45 -2.82 7.55
C LYS A 89 5.11 -2.80 6.82
N GLY A 90 4.57 -1.59 6.66
CA GLY A 90 3.89 -1.29 5.40
C GLY A 90 4.90 -1.63 4.30
N SER A 91 4.47 -2.34 3.25
CA SER A 91 5.34 -2.68 2.15
C SER A 91 6.00 -1.40 1.62
N ASP A 92 7.29 -1.26 1.93
CA ASP A 92 8.10 -0.09 1.56
C ASP A 92 8.40 -0.10 0.03
N ASP A 93 7.86 -1.08 -0.69
CA ASP A 93 7.79 -1.15 -2.15
C ASP A 93 6.81 -0.13 -2.78
N SER A 94 6.07 0.62 -1.95
CA SER A 94 5.14 1.67 -2.40
C SER A 94 5.78 3.06 -2.51
N LYS A 95 7.02 3.25 -2.05
CA LYS A 95 7.74 4.52 -2.20
C LYS A 95 8.13 4.78 -3.66
N GLY A 96 7.19 5.33 -4.42
CA GLY A 96 7.39 5.83 -5.78
C GLY A 96 6.50 5.22 -6.86
N ARG A 97 5.65 4.24 -6.52
CA ARG A 97 4.64 3.76 -7.47
C ARG A 97 3.42 4.68 -7.37
N ALA A 98 3.11 5.37 -8.47
CA ALA A 98 1.83 6.04 -8.62
C ALA A 98 0.70 5.05 -8.25
N PRO A 99 -0.34 5.48 -7.52
CA PRO A 99 -1.43 4.60 -7.13
C PRO A 99 -1.98 3.90 -8.37
N ASP A 100 -1.83 2.58 -8.41
CA ASP A 100 -2.33 1.75 -9.50
C ASP A 100 -3.85 1.70 -9.38
N VAL A 101 -4.57 1.85 -10.49
CA VAL A 101 -6.03 1.63 -10.55
C VAL A 101 -6.35 0.26 -9.97
N LYS A 102 -5.41 -0.68 -10.04
CA LYS A 102 -5.51 -2.00 -9.41
C LYS A 102 -5.83 -1.97 -7.91
N SER A 103 -5.30 -0.99 -7.18
CA SER A 103 -5.53 -0.82 -5.75
C SER A 103 -6.99 -0.50 -5.41
N LEU A 104 -7.75 0.11 -6.34
CA LEU A 104 -9.21 0.30 -6.20
C LEU A 104 -9.97 -1.02 -6.16
N PHE A 105 -9.39 -2.09 -6.72
CA PHE A 105 -10.01 -3.41 -6.84
C PHE A 105 -9.58 -4.38 -5.73
N GLU A 106 -8.74 -3.93 -4.80
CA GLU A 106 -8.37 -4.75 -3.66
C GLU A 106 -9.52 -4.80 -2.64
N ARG A 107 -9.81 -6.00 -2.15
CA ARG A 107 -10.82 -6.20 -1.11
C ARG A 107 -10.34 -5.55 0.18
N PRO A 108 -11.23 -4.91 0.94
CA PRO A 108 -10.83 -4.23 2.15
C PRO A 108 -10.42 -5.28 3.18
N ARG A 109 -9.26 -5.09 3.79
CA ARG A 109 -8.93 -5.81 5.02
C ARG A 109 -9.22 -4.85 6.17
N MET A 110 -9.69 -5.37 7.31
CA MET A 110 -9.81 -4.53 8.52
C MET A 110 -8.47 -3.91 8.92
N GLN A 111 -7.35 -4.56 8.54
CA GLN A 111 -5.98 -4.05 8.71
C GLN A 111 -5.65 -2.86 7.81
N ASP A 112 -6.38 -2.67 6.71
CA ASP A 112 -6.15 -1.61 5.72
C ASP A 112 -7.07 -0.41 5.98
N ALA A 113 -7.51 -0.20 7.24
CA ALA A 113 -8.33 0.94 7.65
C ALA A 113 -7.47 2.22 7.74
N ASP A 114 -6.74 2.55 6.67
CA ASP A 114 -5.75 3.60 6.69
C ASP A 114 -6.40 5.00 6.73
N ALA A 115 -7.55 5.20 6.07
CA ALA A 115 -8.24 6.49 6.02
C ALA A 115 -8.67 6.94 7.41
N ILE A 116 -9.25 6.03 8.20
CA ILE A 116 -9.74 6.35 9.55
C ILE A 116 -8.59 6.69 10.51
N PHE A 117 -7.38 6.18 10.27
CA PHE A 117 -6.18 6.50 11.07
C PHE A 117 -5.30 7.61 10.50
N GLU A 118 -5.65 8.18 9.35
CA GLU A 118 -4.93 9.31 8.78
C GLU A 118 -5.14 10.56 9.64
N HIS A 119 -4.04 11.22 10.03
CA HIS A 119 -4.10 12.43 10.83
C HIS A 119 -4.47 13.62 9.92
N GLU A 120 -5.35 14.49 10.41
CA GLU A 120 -5.81 15.65 9.65
C GLU A 120 -4.81 16.80 9.70
N PHE A 121 -4.07 16.91 10.81
CA PHE A 121 -3.02 17.89 11.00
C PHE A 121 -1.67 17.24 11.33
N MET A 122 -0.60 17.82 10.78
CA MET A 122 0.79 17.38 10.93
C MET A 122 1.71 18.57 11.23
N PRO A 123 2.87 18.37 11.89
CA PRO A 123 3.80 19.45 12.19
C PRO A 123 4.29 20.25 10.98
N ARG A 124 4.32 19.63 9.79
CA ARG A 124 4.67 20.29 8.52
C ARG A 124 3.67 21.37 8.10
N ASP A 125 2.43 21.27 8.56
CA ASP A 125 1.34 22.17 8.18
C ASP A 125 1.49 23.54 8.88
N LEU A 126 2.36 23.62 9.90
CA LEU A 126 2.76 24.87 10.54
C LEU A 126 3.29 25.89 9.53
N VAL A 127 4.00 25.46 8.48
CA VAL A 127 4.53 26.36 7.45
C VAL A 127 3.41 27.07 6.70
N VAL A 128 2.30 26.37 6.44
CA VAL A 128 1.13 26.96 5.77
C VAL A 128 0.42 27.93 6.70
N LEU A 129 0.28 27.59 7.99
CA LEU A 129 -0.31 28.47 8.99
C LEU A 129 0.53 29.74 9.21
N GLU A 130 1.85 29.62 9.31
CA GLU A 130 2.79 30.74 9.46
C GLU A 130 2.70 31.72 8.28
N ASP A 131 2.72 31.20 7.05
CA ASP A 131 2.69 31.99 5.82
C ASP A 131 1.34 32.70 5.63
N MET A 132 0.23 31.96 5.73
CA MET A 132 -1.10 32.49 5.42
C MET A 132 -1.70 33.35 6.53
N LEU A 133 -1.36 33.07 7.80
CA LEU A 133 -1.89 33.82 8.95
C LEU A 133 -0.91 34.89 9.44
N GLN A 134 0.30 34.96 8.87
CA GLN A 134 1.35 35.89 9.28
C GLN A 134 1.63 35.83 10.79
N LEU A 135 1.71 34.61 11.32
CA LEU A 135 1.90 34.37 12.75
C LEU A 135 3.23 34.95 13.21
N ASP A 136 3.22 35.68 14.33
CA ASP A 136 4.46 36.07 14.98
C ASP A 136 5.18 34.85 15.61
N LYS A 137 6.38 35.07 16.14
CA LYS A 137 7.20 33.98 16.72
C LYS A 137 6.54 33.31 17.93
N GLU A 138 5.78 34.04 18.73
CA GLU A 138 5.09 33.50 19.90
C GLU A 138 3.85 32.72 19.46
N GLN A 139 3.04 33.28 18.55
CA GLN A 139 1.88 32.63 17.97
C GLN A 139 2.24 31.36 17.19
N SER A 140 3.33 31.37 16.40
CA SER A 140 3.87 30.17 15.74
C SER A 140 4.25 29.08 16.75
N MET A 141 4.87 29.45 17.88
CA MET A 141 5.22 28.51 18.93
C MET A 141 3.97 27.88 19.55
N ILE A 142 2.92 28.65 19.80
CA ILE A 142 1.66 28.12 20.36
C ILE A 142 0.94 27.26 19.32
N ALA A 143 0.89 27.67 18.05
CA ALA A 143 0.30 26.88 16.96
C ALA A 143 0.99 25.51 16.83
N ARG A 144 2.33 25.46 16.94
CA ARG A 144 3.08 24.19 16.99
C ARG A 144 2.63 23.29 18.14
N ILE A 145 2.46 23.84 19.34
CA ILE A 145 2.02 23.07 20.52
C ILE A 145 0.62 22.50 20.28
N ILE A 146 -0.30 23.29 19.70
CA ILE A 146 -1.64 22.81 19.34
C ILE A 146 -1.56 21.60 18.40
N LEU A 147 -0.74 21.68 17.34
CA LEU A 147 -0.57 20.58 16.39
C LEU A 147 0.03 19.33 17.04
N GLU A 148 0.98 19.49 17.96
CA GLU A 148 1.57 18.38 18.72
C GLU A 148 0.57 17.73 19.68
N ASP A 149 -0.25 18.54 20.36
CA ASP A 149 -1.26 18.06 21.30
C ASP A 149 -2.45 17.41 20.57
N TYR A 150 -2.82 17.91 19.40
CA TYR A 150 -3.73 17.21 18.48
C TYR A 150 -3.20 15.82 18.16
N ARG A 151 -1.92 15.68 17.79
CA ARG A 151 -1.34 14.38 17.43
C ARG A 151 -1.39 13.39 18.60
N LYS A 152 -1.04 13.83 19.81
CA LYS A 152 -1.12 12.99 21.01
C LYS A 152 -2.56 12.58 21.29
N SER A 153 -3.50 13.53 21.24
CA SER A 153 -4.92 13.29 21.51
C SER A 153 -5.53 12.35 20.46
N PHE A 154 -5.19 12.53 19.19
CA PHE A 154 -5.60 11.62 18.10
C PHE A 154 -5.09 10.20 18.33
N GLN A 155 -3.81 10.04 18.71
CA GLN A 155 -3.23 8.72 19.01
C GLN A 155 -3.92 8.05 20.21
N LEU A 156 -4.22 8.81 21.27
CA LEU A 156 -4.96 8.32 22.42
C LEU A 156 -6.39 7.89 22.05
N SER A 157 -7.09 8.68 21.24
CA SER A 157 -8.44 8.35 20.75
C SER A 157 -8.43 7.17 19.77
N ALA A 158 -7.34 6.95 19.03
CA ALA A 158 -7.18 5.84 18.09
C ALA A 158 -6.83 4.51 18.78
N SER A 159 -6.19 4.54 19.96
CA SER A 159 -5.69 3.34 20.66
C SER A 159 -6.77 2.26 20.85
N PRO A 160 -7.99 2.57 21.37
CA PRO A 160 -9.00 1.54 21.60
C PRO A 160 -9.37 0.76 20.33
N LEU A 161 -9.48 1.45 19.19
CA LEU A 161 -9.78 0.81 17.91
C LEU A 161 -8.60 -0.03 17.40
N ARG A 162 -7.35 0.47 17.49
CA ARG A 162 -6.15 -0.28 17.10
C ARG A 162 -5.97 -1.55 17.92
N ASP A 163 -6.07 -1.41 19.24
CA ASP A 163 -5.98 -2.52 20.19
C ASP A 163 -7.15 -3.49 20.00
N GLY A 164 -8.33 -2.96 19.66
CA GLY A 164 -9.50 -3.75 19.29
C GLY A 164 -9.25 -4.61 18.05
N ILE A 165 -8.77 -4.00 16.96
CA ILE A 165 -8.47 -4.71 15.70
C ILE A 165 -7.45 -5.82 15.96
N ALA A 166 -6.36 -5.53 16.67
CA ALA A 166 -5.35 -6.53 17.02
C ALA A 166 -5.93 -7.71 17.81
N ARG A 167 -6.72 -7.43 18.86
CA ARG A 167 -7.40 -8.45 19.67
C ARG A 167 -8.38 -9.29 18.85
N TYR A 168 -9.17 -8.66 17.98
CA TYR A 168 -10.10 -9.37 17.10
C TYR A 168 -9.37 -10.35 16.18
N TYR A 169 -8.28 -9.91 15.53
CA TYR A 169 -7.51 -10.78 14.64
C TYR A 169 -6.84 -11.93 15.39
N ARG A 170 -6.31 -11.67 16.59
CA ARG A 170 -5.77 -12.72 17.47
C ARG A 170 -6.86 -13.73 17.82
N ALA A 171 -8.02 -13.28 18.30
CA ALA A 171 -9.14 -14.17 18.63
C ALA A 171 -9.61 -14.99 17.42
N ARG A 172 -9.72 -14.35 16.25
CA ARG A 172 -10.10 -14.99 14.98
C ARG A 172 -9.08 -16.06 14.55
N SER A 173 -7.79 -15.72 14.58
CA SER A 173 -6.71 -16.67 14.25
C SER A 173 -6.73 -17.86 15.21
N ASN A 174 -6.95 -17.64 16.50
CA ASN A 174 -7.06 -18.70 17.51
C ASN A 174 -8.23 -19.63 17.24
N ARG A 175 -9.40 -19.09 16.85
CA ARG A 175 -10.57 -19.91 16.48
C ARG A 175 -10.32 -20.74 15.23
N TYR A 176 -9.72 -20.15 14.18
CA TYR A 176 -9.36 -20.91 12.98
C TYR A 176 -8.32 -21.99 13.26
N LEU A 177 -7.33 -21.68 14.09
CA LEU A 177 -6.31 -22.64 14.49
C LEU A 177 -6.92 -23.77 15.30
N ALA A 178 -7.80 -23.48 16.28
CA ALA A 178 -8.53 -24.49 17.03
C ALA A 178 -9.34 -25.42 16.11
N GLN A 179 -10.10 -24.88 15.14
CA GLN A 179 -10.84 -25.69 14.16
C GLN A 179 -9.92 -26.54 13.27
N ALA A 180 -8.77 -25.99 12.88
CA ALA A 180 -7.79 -26.73 12.08
C ALA A 180 -7.14 -27.86 12.89
N LEU A 181 -6.92 -27.65 14.19
CA LEU A 181 -6.39 -28.66 15.11
C LEU A 181 -7.42 -29.74 15.43
N GLU A 182 -8.67 -29.40 15.69
CA GLU A 182 -9.76 -30.37 15.92
C GLU A 182 -9.92 -31.32 14.71
N ARG A 183 -9.80 -30.78 13.48
CA ARG A 183 -9.79 -31.63 12.27
C ARG A 183 -8.55 -32.51 12.20
N ALA A 184 -7.39 -32.00 12.61
CA ALA A 184 -6.14 -32.75 12.62
C ALA A 184 -6.07 -33.82 13.72
N ASP A 185 -6.77 -33.65 14.84
CA ASP A 185 -6.86 -34.60 15.95
C ASP A 185 -7.62 -35.89 15.56
N SER A 186 -8.37 -35.83 14.45
CA SER A 186 -9.08 -37.01 13.90
C SER A 186 -8.18 -38.02 13.16
N VAL A 187 -6.85 -37.85 13.18
CA VAL A 187 -5.94 -38.63 12.33
C VAL A 187 -5.08 -39.63 13.09
N GLU A 188 -5.13 -40.89 12.67
CA GLU A 188 -4.31 -41.97 13.25
C GLU A 188 -2.83 -41.88 12.79
N VAL A 189 -1.92 -41.51 13.69
CA VAL A 189 -0.46 -41.45 13.47
C VAL A 189 0.11 -42.78 12.92
N ASN A 190 -0.52 -43.91 13.26
CA ASN A 190 -0.10 -45.23 12.79
C ASN A 190 -0.30 -45.40 11.27
N ASP A 191 -1.42 -44.92 10.73
CA ASP A 191 -1.71 -44.97 9.29
C ASP A 191 -0.73 -44.09 8.50
N ALA A 192 -0.33 -42.95 9.08
CA ALA A 192 0.68 -42.06 8.53
C ALA A 192 2.03 -42.75 8.34
N ILE A 193 2.49 -43.42 9.39
CA ILE A 193 3.75 -44.15 9.42
C ILE A 193 3.71 -45.28 8.39
N GLU A 194 2.58 -45.96 8.27
CA GLU A 194 2.38 -47.01 7.27
C GLU A 194 2.39 -46.46 5.83
N ASN A 195 1.78 -45.30 5.57
CA ASN A 195 1.81 -44.63 4.27
C ASN A 195 3.23 -44.15 3.88
N ILE A 196 4.01 -43.65 4.83
CA ILE A 196 5.42 -43.29 4.61
C ILE A 196 6.23 -44.56 4.26
N ARG A 197 6.06 -45.64 5.04
CA ARG A 197 6.71 -46.94 4.75
C ARG A 197 6.30 -47.49 3.38
N ASN A 198 5.04 -47.35 2.99
CA ASN A 198 4.55 -47.78 1.68
C ASN A 198 5.11 -46.91 0.53
N SER A 199 5.28 -45.62 0.76
CA SER A 199 5.91 -44.69 -0.18
C SER A 199 7.40 -44.96 -0.34
N MET A 200 8.12 -45.25 0.75
CA MET A 200 9.52 -45.72 0.71
C MET A 200 9.64 -47.00 -0.11
N LYS A 201 8.83 -48.03 0.19
CA LYS A 201 8.81 -49.30 -0.57
C LYS A 201 8.53 -49.07 -2.06
N LYS A 202 7.65 -48.13 -2.40
CA LYS A 202 7.32 -47.78 -3.79
C LYS A 202 8.48 -47.05 -4.49
N ALA A 203 9.17 -46.15 -3.78
CA ALA A 203 10.36 -45.45 -4.29
C ALA A 203 11.52 -46.43 -4.50
N GLU A 204 11.77 -47.33 -3.55
CA GLU A 204 12.77 -48.40 -3.66
C GLU A 204 12.48 -49.35 -4.83
N ARG A 205 11.21 -49.74 -5.03
CA ARG A 205 10.79 -50.55 -6.18
C ARG A 205 10.97 -49.84 -7.52
N ARG A 206 10.87 -48.50 -7.56
CA ARG A 206 11.12 -47.71 -8.77
C ARG A 206 12.62 -47.57 -9.05
N LEU A 207 13.42 -47.41 -8.01
CA LEU A 207 14.88 -47.40 -8.09
C LEU A 207 15.45 -48.74 -8.53
N ALA A 208 14.91 -49.85 -8.01
CA ALA A 208 15.29 -51.21 -8.41
C ALA A 208 14.88 -51.56 -9.85
N LYS A 209 14.06 -50.73 -10.51
CA LYS A 209 13.64 -50.88 -11.91
C LYS A 209 14.38 -49.94 -12.87
N GLY A 210 15.23 -49.05 -12.38
CA GLY A 210 16.07 -48.19 -13.21
C GLY A 210 17.45 -48.82 -13.44
N ASP A 211 18.11 -48.50 -14.57
CA ASP A 211 19.42 -49.04 -14.99
C ASP A 211 20.62 -48.53 -14.14
N SER A 212 20.41 -48.21 -12.87
CA SER A 212 21.46 -47.75 -11.96
C SER A 212 22.08 -48.97 -11.25
N GLU A 213 23.32 -49.33 -11.55
CA GLU A 213 24.04 -50.40 -10.85
C GLU A 213 25.20 -49.85 -10.01
N GLY A 214 25.51 -50.52 -8.88
CA GLY A 214 26.67 -50.20 -8.04
C GLY A 214 26.41 -49.18 -6.91
N PRO A 215 27.47 -48.49 -6.41
CA PRO A 215 27.43 -47.67 -5.19
C PRO A 215 26.46 -46.48 -5.24
N GLU A 216 26.09 -46.01 -6.43
CA GLU A 216 25.09 -44.94 -6.61
C GLU A 216 23.68 -45.40 -6.23
N LEU A 217 23.34 -46.67 -6.47
CA LEU A 217 22.04 -47.23 -6.07
C LEU A 217 21.97 -47.47 -4.55
N GLU A 218 23.09 -47.84 -3.92
CA GLU A 218 23.19 -47.92 -2.46
C GLU A 218 23.08 -46.54 -1.81
N TYR A 219 23.75 -45.52 -2.36
CA TYR A 219 23.62 -44.14 -1.90
C TYR A 219 22.17 -43.64 -1.97
N LYS A 220 21.49 -43.84 -3.11
CA LYS A 220 20.08 -43.43 -3.29
C LYS A 220 19.11 -44.22 -2.40
N ARG A 221 19.39 -45.50 -2.10
CA ARG A 221 18.63 -46.28 -1.11
C ARG A 221 18.85 -45.75 0.31
N ALA A 222 20.10 -45.45 0.67
CA ALA A 222 20.42 -44.85 1.96
C ALA A 222 19.74 -43.48 2.13
N GLU A 223 19.66 -42.67 1.08
CA GLU A 223 18.97 -41.38 1.07
C GLU A 223 17.44 -41.54 1.29
N ILE A 224 16.79 -42.52 0.66
CA ILE A 224 15.36 -42.82 0.88
C ILE A 224 15.10 -43.35 2.29
N GLN A 225 15.99 -44.19 2.82
CA GLN A 225 15.88 -44.71 4.18
C GLN A 225 16.11 -43.63 5.22
N ALA A 226 17.10 -42.75 5.01
CA ALA A 226 17.36 -41.59 5.85
C ALA A 226 16.14 -40.65 5.85
N TRP A 227 15.64 -40.27 4.67
CA TRP A 227 14.42 -39.46 4.52
C TRP A 227 13.21 -40.11 5.20
N GLY A 228 13.01 -41.41 5.01
CA GLY A 228 11.91 -42.16 5.60
C GLY A 228 11.98 -42.22 7.13
N SER A 229 13.17 -42.46 7.68
CA SER A 229 13.42 -42.48 9.12
C SER A 229 13.22 -41.10 9.75
N GLU A 230 13.65 -40.04 9.07
CA GLU A 230 13.43 -38.66 9.46
C GLU A 230 11.94 -38.33 9.48
N MET A 231 11.21 -38.63 8.40
CA MET A 231 9.77 -38.37 8.31
C MET A 231 8.96 -39.16 9.34
N ILE A 232 9.30 -40.42 9.61
CA ILE A 232 8.65 -41.23 10.66
C ILE A 232 8.94 -40.63 12.04
N SER A 233 10.19 -40.25 12.32
CA SER A 233 10.56 -39.59 13.57
C SER A 233 9.77 -38.28 13.75
N VAL A 234 9.66 -37.48 12.71
CA VAL A 234 8.96 -36.19 12.73
C VAL A 234 7.45 -36.38 12.89
N VAL A 235 6.84 -37.36 12.21
CA VAL A 235 5.39 -37.67 12.34
C VAL A 235 5.07 -38.31 13.70
N SER A 236 5.99 -39.08 14.28
CA SER A 236 5.79 -39.62 15.64
C SER A 236 5.71 -38.54 16.73
N LEU A 237 6.28 -37.36 16.46
CA LEU A 237 6.20 -36.19 17.33
C LEU A 237 5.00 -35.28 17.00
N LEU A 238 4.23 -35.59 15.95
CA LEU A 238 3.12 -34.77 15.49
C LEU A 238 2.04 -34.65 16.57
N ASP A 239 1.62 -35.76 17.15
CA ASP A 239 0.56 -35.80 18.17
C ASP A 239 0.92 -34.95 19.40
N VAL A 240 2.13 -35.15 19.95
CA VAL A 240 2.65 -34.35 21.06
C VAL A 240 2.71 -32.85 20.72
N ARG A 241 3.11 -32.51 19.49
CA ARG A 241 3.21 -31.11 19.04
C ARG A 241 1.84 -30.48 18.80
N LEU A 242 0.90 -31.22 18.23
CA LEU A 242 -0.48 -30.77 18.02
C LEU A 242 -1.21 -30.61 19.35
N GLN A 243 -1.08 -31.55 20.29
CA GLN A 243 -1.65 -31.45 21.65
C GLN A 243 -1.05 -30.28 22.43
N ALA A 244 0.27 -30.06 22.33
CA ALA A 244 0.91 -28.89 22.95
C ALA A 244 0.38 -27.58 22.35
N LEU A 245 0.17 -27.55 21.03
CA LEU A 245 -0.40 -26.40 20.33
C LEU A 245 -1.87 -26.18 20.69
N GLU A 246 -2.67 -27.24 20.78
CA GLU A 246 -4.07 -27.21 21.21
C GLU A 246 -4.19 -26.71 22.65
N GLY A 247 -3.35 -27.21 23.56
CA GLY A 247 -3.29 -26.72 24.95
C GLY A 247 -2.96 -25.22 25.02
N ARG A 248 -2.02 -24.74 24.20
CA ARG A 248 -1.71 -23.30 24.09
C ARG A 248 -2.91 -22.52 23.55
N VAL A 249 -3.50 -22.93 22.44
CA VAL A 249 -4.66 -22.25 21.82
C VAL A 249 -5.87 -22.24 22.75
N SER A 250 -6.13 -23.34 23.45
CA SER A 250 -7.19 -23.43 24.46
C SER A 250 -6.96 -22.47 25.62
N ASN A 251 -5.72 -22.37 26.11
CA ASN A 251 -5.36 -21.40 27.14
C ASN A 251 -5.48 -19.95 26.64
N ASP A 252 -5.04 -19.66 25.42
CA ASP A 252 -5.16 -18.33 24.81
C ASP A 252 -6.64 -17.93 24.67
N LEU A 253 -7.51 -18.84 24.20
CA LEU A 253 -8.96 -18.60 24.09
C LEU A 253 -9.60 -18.39 25.47
N LYS A 254 -9.25 -19.21 26.47
CA LYS A 254 -9.75 -19.05 27.85
C LYS A 254 -9.31 -17.72 28.47
N GLN A 255 -8.08 -17.29 28.22
CA GLN A 255 -7.62 -15.96 28.68
C GLN A 255 -8.44 -14.85 28.02
N LEU A 256 -8.64 -14.91 26.70
CA LEU A 256 -9.48 -13.95 25.97
C LEU A 256 -10.91 -13.88 26.53
N GLU A 257 -11.49 -15.02 26.92
CA GLU A 257 -12.83 -15.10 27.51
C GLU A 257 -12.88 -14.60 28.97
N GLN A 258 -11.89 -14.96 29.81
CA GLN A 258 -11.88 -14.63 31.24
C GLN A 258 -11.62 -13.15 31.52
N PHE A 259 -10.86 -12.46 30.68
CA PHE A 259 -10.59 -11.03 30.84
C PHE A 259 -11.68 -10.13 30.22
N GLY A 260 -12.73 -10.71 29.60
CA GLY A 260 -13.70 -9.93 28.83
C GLY A 260 -13.10 -9.30 27.56
N ASP A 261 -11.95 -9.81 27.09
CA ASP A 261 -11.17 -9.31 25.96
C ASP A 261 -11.69 -9.83 24.59
N ALA A 262 -12.78 -10.62 24.59
CA ALA A 262 -13.41 -11.14 23.39
C ALA A 262 -14.14 -10.02 22.63
N ILE A 263 -13.42 -9.29 21.80
CA ILE A 263 -13.96 -8.27 20.91
C ILE A 263 -14.61 -8.93 19.70
N SER A 264 -15.89 -8.63 19.46
CA SER A 264 -16.63 -9.04 18.28
C SER A 264 -16.47 -8.05 17.13
N GLY A 265 -16.91 -8.45 15.93
CA GLY A 265 -16.90 -7.56 14.78
C GLY A 265 -17.83 -6.36 14.95
N ASP A 266 -18.91 -6.51 15.72
CA ASP A 266 -19.86 -5.43 16.00
C ASP A 266 -19.25 -4.42 16.99
N ASP A 267 -18.48 -4.89 18.00
CA ASP A 267 -17.75 -4.02 18.92
C ASP A 267 -16.69 -3.17 18.19
N LEU A 268 -16.01 -3.75 17.19
CA LEU A 268 -15.07 -3.00 16.34
C LEU A 268 -15.76 -1.90 15.54
N VAL A 269 -16.98 -2.16 15.06
CA VAL A 269 -17.76 -1.14 14.34
C VAL A 269 -18.15 0.00 15.27
N GLU A 270 -18.56 -0.31 16.50
CA GLU A 270 -18.86 0.71 17.52
C GLU A 270 -17.63 1.55 17.86
N LEU A 271 -16.48 0.91 18.11
CA LEU A 271 -15.20 1.60 18.32
C LEU A 271 -14.84 2.49 17.13
N ALA A 272 -15.07 2.04 15.90
CA ALA A 272 -14.77 2.82 14.70
C ALA A 272 -15.70 4.02 14.53
N ILE A 273 -16.99 3.88 14.84
CA ILE A 273 -17.96 4.99 14.84
C ILE A 273 -17.60 6.01 15.92
N ASN A 274 -17.26 5.55 17.13
CA ASN A 274 -16.84 6.42 18.23
C ASN A 274 -15.55 7.17 17.91
N PHE A 275 -14.60 6.50 17.27
CA PHE A 275 -13.36 7.14 16.82
C PHE A 275 -13.62 8.18 15.72
N LYS A 276 -14.48 7.86 14.73
CA LYS A 276 -14.93 8.84 13.71
C LYS A 276 -15.56 10.09 14.34
N ALA A 277 -16.39 9.93 15.38
CA ALA A 277 -16.96 11.07 16.10
C ALA A 277 -15.88 11.87 16.85
N SER A 278 -14.94 11.17 17.51
CA SER A 278 -13.82 11.79 18.23
C SER A 278 -12.94 12.62 17.29
N ARG A 279 -12.72 12.17 16.04
CA ARG A 279 -11.97 12.93 15.04
C ARG A 279 -12.58 14.31 14.76
N SER A 280 -13.90 14.37 14.58
CA SER A 280 -14.59 15.65 14.36
C SER A 280 -14.39 16.60 15.54
N VAL A 281 -14.53 16.08 16.77
CA VAL A 281 -14.34 16.89 17.98
C VAL A 281 -12.91 17.41 18.09
N LEU A 282 -11.90 16.55 17.83
CA LEU A 282 -10.50 16.97 17.85
C LEU A 282 -10.21 18.03 16.77
N ARG A 283 -10.81 17.91 15.59
CA ARG A 283 -10.69 18.92 14.52
C ARG A 283 -11.27 20.26 14.95
N ASP A 284 -12.47 20.26 15.52
CA ASP A 284 -13.13 21.46 16.00
C ASP A 284 -12.33 22.14 17.12
N GLN A 285 -11.76 21.36 18.04
CA GLN A 285 -10.86 21.87 19.10
C GLN A 285 -9.59 22.53 18.56
N VAL A 286 -8.98 21.97 17.51
CA VAL A 286 -7.82 22.60 16.86
C VAL A 286 -8.23 23.93 16.23
N ARG A 287 -9.36 23.97 15.51
CA ARG A 287 -9.88 25.21 14.91
C ARG A 287 -10.14 26.28 15.98
N GLU A 288 -10.83 25.94 17.06
CA GLU A 288 -11.10 26.85 18.18
C GLU A 288 -9.82 27.36 18.84
N SER A 289 -8.85 26.48 19.06
CA SER A 289 -7.57 26.84 19.68
C SER A 289 -6.73 27.74 18.79
N LEU A 290 -6.72 27.51 17.48
CA LEU A 290 -6.04 28.37 16.51
C LEU A 290 -6.73 29.75 16.43
N LEU A 291 -8.06 29.80 16.41
CA LEU A 291 -8.81 31.07 16.45
C LEU A 291 -8.49 31.87 17.72
N ALA A 292 -8.34 31.23 18.87
CA ALA A 292 -8.06 31.91 20.13
C ALA A 292 -6.69 32.62 20.16
N ILE A 293 -5.73 32.19 19.32
CA ILE A 293 -4.40 32.81 19.21
C ILE A 293 -4.41 34.00 18.24
N LEU A 294 -5.37 34.02 17.31
CA LEU A 294 -5.54 35.13 16.38
C LEU A 294 -6.23 36.31 17.10
N ASN A 295 -5.63 37.50 17.02
CA ASN A 295 -6.04 38.67 17.80
C ASN A 295 -7.52 39.09 17.55
N ALA A 296 -8.24 39.38 18.64
CA ALA A 296 -9.66 39.75 18.62
C ALA A 296 -10.00 41.03 17.81
N GLU A 297 -9.03 41.93 17.60
CA GLU A 297 -9.23 43.18 16.83
C GLU A 297 -9.50 42.94 15.34
N GLN A 298 -9.28 41.72 14.83
CA GLN A 298 -9.48 41.31 13.44
C GLN A 298 -10.42 40.10 13.30
N ALA A 299 -11.30 39.84 14.27
CA ALA A 299 -12.05 38.58 14.38
C ALA A 299 -12.70 38.08 13.07
N GLY A 300 -13.32 38.96 12.27
CA GLY A 300 -13.95 38.56 11.00
C GLY A 300 -12.97 38.26 9.85
N THR A 301 -11.85 38.97 9.77
CA THR A 301 -10.79 38.71 8.78
C THR A 301 -9.88 37.56 9.19
N ALA A 302 -9.69 37.37 10.49
CA ALA A 302 -8.91 36.27 11.06
C ALA A 302 -9.57 34.91 10.87
N GLU A 303 -10.90 34.81 11.05
CA GLU A 303 -11.64 33.57 10.81
C GLU A 303 -11.59 33.16 9.33
N GLY A 304 -11.81 34.10 8.40
CA GLY A 304 -11.71 33.81 6.97
C GLY A 304 -10.31 33.37 6.53
N ASN A 305 -9.26 34.03 7.04
CA ASN A 305 -7.87 33.63 6.76
C ASN A 305 -7.53 32.25 7.35
N LEU A 306 -8.05 31.92 8.54
CA LEU A 306 -7.89 30.58 9.11
C LEU A 306 -8.61 29.53 8.27
N ASP A 307 -9.85 29.79 7.87
CA ASP A 307 -10.60 28.86 7.03
C ASP A 307 -9.91 28.64 5.67
N ASP A 308 -9.32 29.70 5.07
CA ASP A 308 -8.47 29.59 3.87
C ASP A 308 -7.24 28.70 4.12
N ALA A 309 -6.55 28.90 5.26
CA ALA A 309 -5.36 28.13 5.61
C ALA A 309 -5.69 26.65 5.89
N LEU A 310 -6.77 26.38 6.62
CA LEU A 310 -7.26 25.02 6.89
C LEU A 310 -7.71 24.33 5.59
N ALA A 311 -8.42 25.04 4.71
CA ALA A 311 -8.81 24.53 3.40
C ALA A 311 -7.56 24.18 2.55
N ARG A 312 -6.50 24.99 2.62
CA ARG A 312 -5.24 24.68 1.94
C ARG A 312 -4.57 23.42 2.49
N ILE A 313 -4.51 23.26 3.81
CA ILE A 313 -3.98 22.06 4.47
C ILE A 313 -4.77 20.81 4.05
N ASP A 314 -6.10 20.88 4.12
CA ASP A 314 -6.97 19.78 3.73
C ASP A 314 -6.83 19.44 2.24
N HIS A 315 -6.72 20.44 1.37
CA HIS A 315 -6.47 20.23 -0.05
C HIS A 315 -5.18 19.45 -0.29
N ASP A 316 -4.05 19.89 0.30
CA ASP A 316 -2.74 19.29 0.09
C ASP A 316 -2.60 17.89 0.72
N ARG A 317 -3.34 17.61 1.80
CA ARG A 317 -3.47 16.28 2.39
C ARG A 317 -4.31 15.37 1.50
N LEU A 318 -5.56 15.77 1.24
CA LEU A 318 -6.56 14.88 0.66
C LEU A 318 -6.25 14.54 -0.79
N ILE A 319 -5.69 15.44 -1.60
CA ILE A 319 -5.35 15.12 -3.01
C ILE A 319 -4.43 13.91 -3.15
N ARG A 320 -3.56 13.65 -2.17
CA ARG A 320 -2.58 12.54 -2.21
C ARG A 320 -3.22 11.16 -2.16
N ILE A 321 -4.46 11.09 -1.69
CA ILE A 321 -5.22 9.85 -1.53
C ILE A 321 -5.94 9.46 -2.84
N GLY A 322 -5.89 10.33 -3.87
CA GLY A 322 -6.53 10.07 -5.16
C GLY A 322 -6.03 8.78 -5.83
N ARG A 323 -6.96 8.01 -6.38
CA ARG A 323 -6.70 6.70 -7.00
C ARG A 323 -7.04 6.67 -8.49
N LEU A 324 -7.96 7.52 -8.94
CA LEU A 324 -8.29 7.67 -10.35
C LEU A 324 -7.29 8.59 -11.05
N GLY A 325 -7.04 8.37 -12.35
CA GLY A 325 -6.24 9.31 -13.15
C GLY A 325 -6.81 10.72 -13.07
N GLY A 326 -5.98 11.70 -12.72
CA GLY A 326 -6.36 13.11 -12.56
C GLY A 326 -6.90 13.50 -11.19
N GLU A 327 -7.24 12.54 -10.33
CA GLU A 327 -7.76 12.83 -8.97
C GLU A 327 -6.68 13.37 -8.03
N SER A 328 -5.41 13.04 -8.30
CA SER A 328 -4.25 13.51 -7.53
C SER A 328 -3.66 14.83 -8.08
N THR A 329 -4.38 15.55 -8.94
CA THR A 329 -3.87 16.76 -9.59
C THR A 329 -3.81 17.93 -8.60
N ASN A 330 -2.62 18.20 -8.04
CA ASN A 330 -2.40 19.38 -7.19
C ASN A 330 -2.16 20.63 -8.03
N LEU A 331 -3.21 21.43 -8.25
CA LEU A 331 -3.16 22.65 -9.07
C LEU A 331 -2.27 23.75 -8.46
N PHE A 332 -2.18 23.85 -7.13
CA PHE A 332 -1.29 24.82 -6.49
C PHE A 332 0.19 24.50 -6.71
N SER A 333 0.54 23.23 -6.60
CA SER A 333 1.91 22.79 -6.85
C SER A 333 2.26 22.93 -8.32
N ALA A 334 1.29 22.74 -9.24
CA ALA A 334 1.48 23.01 -10.66
C ALA A 334 1.72 24.50 -10.92
N TRP A 335 0.93 25.37 -10.29
CA TRP A 335 1.09 26.81 -10.36
C TRP A 335 2.45 27.28 -9.84
N ASN A 336 2.89 26.76 -8.71
CA ASN A 336 4.19 27.10 -8.13
C ASN A 336 5.36 26.66 -9.04
N ASP A 337 5.20 25.62 -9.85
CA ASP A 337 6.24 25.20 -10.79
C ASP A 337 6.26 26.08 -12.04
N SER A 338 5.08 26.39 -12.59
CA SER A 338 4.95 27.19 -13.81
C SER A 338 5.28 28.67 -13.60
N SER A 339 4.87 29.24 -12.45
CA SER A 339 5.07 30.66 -12.15
C SER A 339 6.49 31.01 -11.73
N LYS A 340 7.27 30.08 -11.17
CA LYS A 340 8.68 30.31 -10.78
C LYS A 340 9.58 30.72 -11.94
N GLN A 341 9.17 30.41 -13.17
CA GLN A 341 9.89 30.79 -14.37
C GLN A 341 9.65 32.25 -14.77
N GLN A 342 8.74 32.96 -14.10
CA GLN A 342 8.38 34.33 -14.42
C GLN A 342 8.57 35.26 -13.22
N GLU A 343 9.22 36.41 -13.44
CA GLU A 343 9.52 37.42 -12.41
C GLU A 343 8.31 38.30 -12.04
N GLN A 344 7.13 38.05 -12.64
CA GLN A 344 5.92 38.85 -12.44
C GLN A 344 5.06 38.32 -11.28
N SER A 345 4.39 39.25 -10.57
CA SER A 345 3.39 38.92 -9.55
C SER A 345 2.02 38.69 -10.21
N PHE A 346 1.34 37.60 -9.85
CA PHE A 346 0.06 37.18 -10.41
C PHE A 346 -1.05 37.14 -9.34
N GLU A 347 -1.32 38.27 -8.69
CA GLU A 347 -2.27 38.35 -7.57
C GLU A 347 -3.69 37.86 -7.93
N ASP A 348 -4.17 38.12 -9.15
CA ASP A 348 -5.51 37.72 -9.56
C ASP A 348 -5.65 36.20 -9.71
N VAL A 349 -4.58 35.51 -10.11
CA VAL A 349 -4.53 34.04 -10.13
C VAL A 349 -4.60 33.49 -8.71
N GLN A 350 -3.90 34.12 -7.76
CA GLN A 350 -3.93 33.70 -6.36
C GLN A 350 -5.34 33.87 -5.73
N LYS A 351 -6.05 34.96 -6.03
CA LYS A 351 -7.44 35.16 -5.58
C LYS A 351 -8.38 34.08 -6.13
N MET A 352 -8.19 33.73 -7.40
CA MET A 352 -8.94 32.69 -8.09
C MET A 352 -8.73 31.32 -7.43
N PHE A 353 -7.48 30.97 -7.11
CA PHE A 353 -7.13 29.75 -6.36
C PHE A 353 -7.81 29.68 -4.99
N ARG A 354 -7.85 30.77 -4.21
CA ARG A 354 -8.52 30.78 -2.89
C ARG A 354 -10.00 30.42 -3.00
N THR A 355 -10.70 31.06 -3.93
CA THR A 355 -12.14 30.84 -4.15
C THR A 355 -12.44 29.38 -4.50
N TRP A 356 -11.63 28.79 -5.37
CA TRP A 356 -11.82 27.42 -5.84
C TRP A 356 -11.40 26.35 -4.84
N THR A 357 -10.45 26.67 -3.97
CA THR A 357 -9.98 25.74 -2.93
C THR A 357 -11.11 25.32 -2.02
N HIS A 358 -11.93 26.27 -1.56
CA HIS A 358 -13.09 25.96 -0.73
C HIS A 358 -14.05 24.99 -1.39
N TRP A 359 -14.33 25.19 -2.68
CA TRP A 359 -15.23 24.33 -3.43
C TRP A 359 -14.65 22.92 -3.64
N THR A 360 -13.36 22.81 -3.96
CA THR A 360 -12.67 21.52 -4.12
C THR A 360 -12.56 20.78 -2.80
N VAL A 361 -12.27 21.48 -1.70
CA VAL A 361 -12.16 20.91 -0.36
C VAL A 361 -13.47 20.30 0.12
N GLN A 362 -14.61 20.91 -0.20
CA GLN A 362 -15.92 20.31 0.09
C GLN A 362 -16.09 18.93 -0.57
N ARG A 363 -15.67 18.79 -1.83
CA ARG A 363 -15.71 17.52 -2.57
C ARG A 363 -14.69 16.52 -2.01
N LEU A 364 -13.48 16.98 -1.68
CA LEU A 364 -12.44 16.16 -1.06
C LEU A 364 -12.90 15.60 0.30
N HIS A 365 -13.57 16.40 1.13
CA HIS A 365 -14.16 15.95 2.39
C HIS A 365 -15.33 14.98 2.18
N ALA A 366 -16.17 15.18 1.17
CA ALA A 366 -17.22 14.22 0.84
C ALA A 366 -16.62 12.85 0.50
N ARG A 367 -15.54 12.84 -0.30
CA ARG A 367 -14.78 11.62 -0.62
C ARG A 367 -14.11 11.00 0.61
N GLU A 368 -13.44 11.79 1.47
CA GLU A 368 -12.86 11.30 2.73
C GLU A 368 -13.91 10.63 3.62
N LYS A 369 -15.08 11.27 3.77
CA LYS A 369 -16.20 10.71 4.53
C LYS A 369 -16.69 9.39 3.94
N ALA A 370 -16.76 9.30 2.60
CA ALA A 370 -17.13 8.07 1.92
C ALA A 370 -16.10 6.95 2.14
N MET A 371 -14.80 7.28 2.08
CA MET A 371 -13.69 6.35 2.32
C MET A 371 -13.68 5.81 3.76
N ILE A 372 -13.81 6.69 4.76
CA ILE A 372 -13.94 6.27 6.17
C ILE A 372 -15.20 5.40 6.36
N SER A 373 -16.30 5.75 5.69
CA SER A 373 -17.53 4.95 5.79
C SER A 373 -17.36 3.56 5.17
N ARG A 374 -16.67 3.45 4.02
CA ARG A 374 -16.30 2.17 3.41
C ARG A 374 -15.41 1.32 4.33
N GLU A 375 -14.47 1.93 5.05
CA GLU A 375 -13.62 1.21 6.01
C GLU A 375 -14.45 0.65 7.18
N ILE A 376 -15.32 1.48 7.77
CA ILE A 376 -16.22 1.04 8.85
C ILE A 376 -17.13 -0.10 8.39
N THR A 377 -17.72 0.01 7.20
CA THR A 377 -18.57 -1.07 6.68
C THR A 377 -17.76 -2.28 6.22
N GLY A 378 -16.49 -2.10 5.84
CA GLY A 378 -15.52 -3.18 5.64
C GLY A 378 -15.25 -3.98 6.92
N ILE A 379 -15.19 -3.32 8.08
CA ILE A 379 -15.16 -3.97 9.39
C ILE A 379 -16.47 -4.78 9.59
N SER A 380 -17.63 -4.18 9.31
CA SER A 380 -18.92 -4.90 9.41
C SER A 380 -18.97 -6.14 8.51
N TYR A 381 -18.45 -6.05 7.28
CA TYR A 381 -18.38 -7.18 6.35
C TYR A 381 -17.54 -8.33 6.91
N GLN A 382 -16.37 -8.05 7.48
CA GLN A 382 -15.50 -9.10 8.02
C GLN A 382 -16.14 -9.78 9.24
N GLY A 383 -16.81 -9.01 10.12
CA GLY A 383 -17.59 -9.58 11.23
C GLY A 383 -18.75 -10.46 10.75
N ALA A 384 -19.48 -10.03 9.71
CA ALA A 384 -20.53 -10.83 9.08
C ALA A 384 -19.97 -12.09 8.41
N ARG A 385 -18.83 -11.98 7.71
CA ARG A 385 -18.13 -13.11 7.08
C ARG A 385 -17.73 -14.15 8.11
N ASP A 386 -17.15 -13.75 9.24
CA ASP A 386 -16.72 -14.71 10.26
C ASP A 386 -17.91 -15.42 10.92
N ARG A 387 -19.06 -14.74 11.08
CA ARG A 387 -20.33 -15.38 11.50
C ARG A 387 -20.79 -16.42 10.48
N ILE A 388 -20.88 -16.05 9.19
CA ILE A 388 -21.32 -16.96 8.12
C ILE A 388 -20.40 -18.18 8.01
N MET A 389 -19.08 -17.99 8.16
CA MET A 389 -18.10 -19.08 8.09
C MET A 389 -18.10 -19.97 9.34
N GLY A 390 -18.60 -19.48 10.48
CA GLY A 390 -18.70 -20.22 11.73
C GLY A 390 -20.04 -20.93 11.93
N GLU A 391 -21.03 -20.72 11.05
CA GLU A 391 -22.30 -21.44 11.08
C GLU A 391 -22.13 -22.84 10.45
N ASP A 392 -22.05 -23.87 11.31
CA ASP A 392 -22.04 -25.28 10.88
C ASP A 392 -23.39 -25.71 10.29
N GLY A 393 -23.36 -26.48 9.21
CA GLY A 393 -24.55 -27.13 8.63
C GLY A 393 -25.07 -26.55 7.31
N PHE A 394 -24.46 -25.51 6.76
CA PHE A 394 -24.83 -24.97 5.45
C PHE A 394 -24.12 -25.68 4.28
N ARG A 395 -24.81 -25.82 3.14
CA ARG A 395 -24.17 -26.26 1.90
C ARG A 395 -23.17 -25.19 1.44
N PRO A 396 -22.02 -25.57 0.84
CA PRO A 396 -21.02 -24.62 0.35
C PRO A 396 -21.59 -23.53 -0.58
N ASP A 397 -22.60 -23.87 -1.39
CA ASP A 397 -23.24 -22.93 -2.33
C ASP A 397 -24.11 -21.88 -1.61
N ASP A 398 -24.77 -22.26 -0.51
CA ASP A 398 -25.58 -21.34 0.31
C ASP A 398 -24.67 -20.38 1.11
N GLN A 399 -23.55 -20.88 1.62
CA GLN A 399 -22.53 -20.06 2.28
C GLN A 399 -21.94 -19.04 1.30
N GLN A 400 -21.58 -19.47 0.08
CA GLN A 400 -21.03 -18.58 -0.94
C GLN A 400 -22.02 -17.49 -1.34
N SER A 401 -23.31 -17.83 -1.46
CA SER A 401 -24.38 -16.88 -1.79
C SER A 401 -24.56 -15.82 -0.69
N ARG A 402 -24.59 -16.24 0.58
CA ARG A 402 -24.67 -15.31 1.73
C ARG A 402 -23.43 -14.43 1.87
N LEU A 403 -22.24 -14.96 1.58
CA LEU A 403 -21.00 -14.18 1.57
C LEU A 403 -21.02 -13.10 0.48
N LEU A 404 -21.54 -13.41 -0.71
CA LEU A 404 -21.71 -12.44 -1.79
C LEU A 404 -22.74 -11.37 -1.43
N GLU A 405 -23.85 -11.76 -0.80
CA GLU A 405 -24.86 -10.81 -0.32
C GLU A 405 -24.29 -9.88 0.77
N ALA A 406 -23.54 -10.42 1.72
CA ALA A 406 -22.84 -9.62 2.73
C ALA A 406 -21.79 -8.69 2.12
N GLU A 407 -21.03 -9.16 1.12
CA GLU A 407 -20.04 -8.34 0.38
C GLU A 407 -20.73 -7.18 -0.32
N ARG A 408 -21.86 -7.43 -0.99
CA ARG A 408 -22.66 -6.38 -1.64
C ARG A 408 -23.16 -5.35 -0.63
N ARG A 409 -23.87 -5.82 0.40
CA ARG A 409 -24.54 -4.99 1.40
C ARG A 409 -23.58 -4.10 2.19
N TYR A 410 -22.45 -4.65 2.61
CA TYR A 410 -21.53 -3.94 3.50
C TYR A 410 -20.38 -3.28 2.75
N TYR A 411 -19.93 -3.81 1.63
CA TYR A 411 -18.73 -3.27 0.95
C TYR A 411 -19.02 -2.61 -0.39
N THR A 412 -19.71 -3.30 -1.30
CA THR A 412 -19.90 -2.81 -2.67
C THR A 412 -20.64 -1.48 -2.71
N ASP A 413 -21.71 -1.31 -1.92
CA ASP A 413 -22.48 -0.06 -1.89
C ASP A 413 -21.65 1.12 -1.35
N ALA A 414 -20.86 0.90 -0.29
CA ALA A 414 -19.99 1.94 0.26
C ALA A 414 -18.84 2.31 -0.68
N LEU A 415 -18.26 1.31 -1.36
CA LEU A 415 -17.23 1.53 -2.38
C LEU A 415 -17.81 2.30 -3.58
N LYS A 416 -19.07 2.07 -3.96
CA LYS A 416 -19.74 2.85 -5.01
C LYS A 416 -19.87 4.32 -4.65
N VAL A 417 -20.22 4.63 -3.40
CA VAL A 417 -20.30 6.02 -2.92
C VAL A 417 -18.91 6.70 -2.90
N GLU A 418 -17.87 5.98 -2.45
CA GLU A 418 -16.48 6.46 -2.53
C GLU A 418 -16.07 6.74 -3.98
N LEU A 419 -16.34 5.80 -4.89
CA LEU A 419 -15.98 5.92 -6.30
C LEU A 419 -16.65 7.14 -6.95
N GLU A 420 -17.96 7.33 -6.78
CA GLU A 420 -18.64 8.48 -7.37
C GLU A 420 -18.14 9.80 -6.75
N SER A 421 -17.78 9.80 -5.46
CA SER A 421 -17.14 10.97 -4.83
C SER A 421 -15.74 11.26 -5.41
N SER A 422 -14.95 10.22 -5.68
CA SER A 422 -13.65 10.33 -6.36
C SER A 422 -13.79 10.86 -7.79
N ILE A 423 -14.80 10.42 -8.54
CA ILE A 423 -15.10 10.94 -9.88
C ILE A 423 -15.44 12.43 -9.80
N LEU A 424 -16.30 12.84 -8.85
CA LEU A 424 -16.66 14.25 -8.65
C LEU A 424 -15.46 15.14 -8.29
N VAL A 425 -14.52 14.64 -7.48
CA VAL A 425 -13.26 15.35 -7.16
C VAL A 425 -12.39 15.48 -8.42
N ARG A 426 -12.19 14.39 -9.16
CA ARG A 426 -11.41 14.42 -10.39
C ARG A 426 -11.98 15.42 -11.38
N ASP A 427 -13.28 15.34 -11.64
CA ASP A 427 -13.95 16.21 -12.62
C ASP A 427 -13.90 17.69 -12.16
N ALA A 428 -13.98 17.94 -10.85
CA ALA A 428 -13.75 19.26 -10.24
C ALA A 428 -12.38 19.84 -10.60
N LEU A 429 -11.33 19.05 -10.39
CA LEU A 429 -9.94 19.47 -10.57
C LEU A 429 -9.63 19.70 -12.04
N LEU A 430 -10.18 18.89 -12.94
CA LEU A 430 -9.98 19.03 -14.39
C LEU A 430 -10.76 20.20 -14.96
N GLU A 431 -11.99 20.43 -14.49
CA GLU A 431 -12.76 21.62 -14.84
C GLU A 431 -12.02 22.90 -14.38
N GLN A 432 -11.50 22.90 -13.16
CA GLN A 432 -10.69 24.01 -12.65
C GLN A 432 -9.40 24.21 -13.44
N LEU A 433 -8.73 23.12 -13.82
CA LEU A 433 -7.54 23.18 -14.68
C LEU A 433 -7.85 23.91 -15.98
N GLU A 434 -8.91 23.51 -16.70
CA GLU A 434 -9.32 24.17 -17.95
C GLU A 434 -9.68 25.64 -17.73
N GLN A 435 -10.42 25.97 -16.66
CA GLN A 435 -10.77 27.35 -16.33
C GLN A 435 -9.54 28.23 -16.04
N ILE A 436 -8.55 27.70 -15.31
CA ILE A 436 -7.28 28.40 -15.06
C ILE A 436 -6.55 28.62 -16.38
N CYS A 437 -6.40 27.57 -17.20
CA CYS A 437 -5.72 27.68 -18.49
C CYS A 437 -6.37 28.74 -19.38
N MET A 438 -7.70 28.73 -19.52
CA MET A 438 -8.43 29.74 -20.28
C MET A 438 -8.21 31.15 -19.74
N PHE A 439 -8.21 31.33 -18.41
CA PHE A 439 -7.92 32.62 -17.80
C PHE A 439 -6.48 33.08 -18.11
N LEU A 440 -5.51 32.19 -17.96
CA LEU A 440 -4.10 32.50 -18.22
C LEU A 440 -3.85 32.84 -19.69
N GLU A 441 -4.47 32.14 -20.63
CA GLU A 441 -4.41 32.44 -22.07
C GLU A 441 -4.98 33.83 -22.39
N GLN A 442 -6.05 34.24 -21.71
CA GLN A 442 -6.70 35.53 -21.95
C GLN A 442 -5.97 36.70 -21.27
N ALA A 443 -5.51 36.50 -20.04
CA ALA A 443 -4.86 37.53 -19.24
C ALA A 443 -3.38 37.71 -19.59
N TYR A 444 -2.71 36.64 -20.03
CA TYR A 444 -1.27 36.61 -20.31
C TYR A 444 -0.95 35.93 -21.66
N PRO A 445 -1.55 36.38 -22.79
CA PRO A 445 -1.44 35.71 -24.10
C PRO A 445 -0.02 35.72 -24.67
N GLU A 446 0.84 36.64 -24.23
CA GLU A 446 2.23 36.75 -24.70
C GLU A 446 3.17 35.77 -23.97
N THR A 447 2.65 34.95 -23.04
CA THR A 447 3.43 34.04 -22.22
C THR A 447 3.03 32.59 -22.42
N ASP A 448 3.99 31.67 -22.31
CA ASP A 448 3.74 30.21 -22.28
C ASP A 448 3.23 29.71 -20.92
N LEU A 449 2.66 30.61 -20.09
CA LEU A 449 2.27 30.29 -18.72
C LEU A 449 1.12 29.29 -18.67
N ALA A 450 0.14 29.42 -19.57
CA ALA A 450 -1.00 28.52 -19.63
C ALA A 450 -0.59 27.09 -20.04
N SER A 451 0.24 26.96 -21.08
CA SER A 451 0.76 25.67 -21.54
C SER A 451 1.65 25.01 -20.48
N SER A 452 2.56 25.79 -19.86
CA SER A 452 3.44 25.32 -18.79
C SER A 452 2.65 24.88 -17.55
N PHE A 453 1.62 25.63 -17.17
CA PHE A 453 0.71 25.27 -16.08
C PHE A 453 -0.07 23.99 -16.38
N ARG A 454 -0.62 23.87 -17.60
CA ARG A 454 -1.35 22.68 -18.05
C ARG A 454 -0.48 21.44 -17.97
N ASP A 455 0.73 21.50 -18.51
CA ASP A 455 1.68 20.38 -18.48
C ASP A 455 2.07 20.02 -17.04
N ALA A 456 2.39 21.01 -16.20
CA ALA A 456 2.73 20.80 -14.80
C ALA A 456 1.60 20.16 -13.98
N ALA A 457 0.34 20.48 -14.29
CA ALA A 457 -0.84 19.90 -13.66
C ALA A 457 -1.08 18.46 -14.15
N ILE A 458 -1.09 18.23 -15.46
CA ILE A 458 -1.32 16.90 -16.04
C ILE A 458 -0.22 15.92 -15.61
N ARG A 459 1.06 16.34 -15.54
CA ARG A 459 2.17 15.52 -15.00
C ARG A 459 1.91 15.01 -13.59
N ARG A 460 1.25 15.80 -12.74
CA ARG A 460 0.90 15.43 -11.36
C ARG A 460 -0.30 14.51 -11.28
N GLY A 461 -1.31 14.72 -12.14
CA GLY A 461 -2.52 13.90 -12.19
C GLY A 461 -2.35 12.56 -12.92
N PHE A 462 -1.40 12.48 -13.85
CA PHE A 462 -1.22 11.37 -14.80
C PHE A 462 0.25 10.94 -14.89
N VAL A 463 0.86 10.68 -13.74
CA VAL A 463 2.29 10.34 -13.61
C VAL A 463 2.71 9.20 -14.54
N THR A 464 1.86 8.18 -14.71
CA THR A 464 2.18 7.01 -15.56
C THR A 464 2.24 7.36 -17.04
N GLU A 465 1.28 8.14 -17.53
CA GLU A 465 1.19 8.56 -18.93
C GLU A 465 2.29 9.58 -19.24
N MET A 466 2.49 10.54 -18.32
CA MET A 466 3.39 11.68 -18.47
C MET A 466 4.85 11.39 -18.08
N ARG A 467 5.17 10.18 -17.63
CA ARG A 467 6.55 9.81 -17.29
C ARG A 467 7.50 10.09 -18.46
N SER A 468 8.71 10.54 -18.14
CA SER A 468 9.78 10.65 -19.13
C SER A 468 10.09 9.28 -19.72
N ARG A 469 10.10 9.18 -21.04
CA ARG A 469 10.36 7.94 -21.78
C ARG A 469 11.86 7.73 -21.95
N TRP A 470 12.22 6.54 -22.43
CA TRP A 470 13.62 6.25 -22.70
C TRP A 470 14.12 7.11 -23.86
N ALA A 471 13.32 7.25 -24.93
CA ALA A 471 13.63 8.10 -26.09
C ALA A 471 14.03 9.53 -25.71
N GLU A 472 13.22 10.23 -24.90
CA GLU A 472 13.52 11.60 -24.43
C GLU A 472 14.86 11.67 -23.68
N ARG A 473 15.06 10.77 -22.71
CA ARG A 473 16.29 10.76 -21.91
C ARG A 473 17.52 10.40 -22.74
N ALA A 474 17.34 9.51 -23.73
CA ALA A 474 18.43 9.05 -24.59
C ALA A 474 18.87 10.15 -25.57
N VAL A 475 17.93 10.90 -26.16
CA VAL A 475 18.27 11.99 -27.07
C VAL A 475 18.88 13.18 -26.33
N VAL A 476 18.35 13.55 -25.15
CA VAL A 476 18.98 14.58 -24.30
C VAL A 476 20.41 14.18 -23.93
N ALA A 477 20.62 12.93 -23.49
CA ALA A 477 21.96 12.44 -23.18
C ALA A 477 22.87 12.39 -24.41
N ALA A 478 22.32 12.11 -25.60
CA ALA A 478 23.08 12.12 -26.85
C ALA A 478 23.55 13.54 -27.19
N LEU A 479 22.71 14.56 -27.04
CA LEU A 479 23.06 15.97 -27.27
C LEU A 479 24.15 16.49 -26.32
N GLU A 480 24.30 15.88 -25.14
CA GLU A 480 25.33 16.23 -24.16
C GLU A 480 26.70 15.55 -24.42
N LEU A 481 26.80 14.66 -25.43
CA LEU A 481 28.05 13.97 -25.74
C LEU A 481 29.12 14.93 -26.26
N PRO A 482 30.38 14.81 -25.81
CA PRO A 482 31.47 15.64 -26.30
C PRO A 482 31.84 15.27 -27.74
N GLU A 483 32.31 16.27 -28.49
CA GLU A 483 32.93 16.10 -29.82
C GLU A 483 32.00 15.50 -30.90
N LEU A 484 30.70 15.84 -30.87
CA LEU A 484 29.76 15.49 -31.94
C LEU A 484 30.01 16.31 -33.21
N ASP A 485 29.88 15.66 -34.37
CA ASP A 485 29.85 16.34 -35.67
C ASP A 485 28.64 17.30 -35.71
N PRO A 486 28.80 18.56 -36.16
CA PRO A 486 27.69 19.51 -36.31
C PRO A 486 26.48 18.95 -37.07
N GLN A 487 26.68 18.08 -38.08
CA GLN A 487 25.58 17.45 -38.82
C GLN A 487 24.81 16.43 -37.96
N VAL A 488 25.52 15.71 -37.09
CA VAL A 488 24.89 14.78 -36.14
C VAL A 488 24.11 15.55 -35.08
N VAL A 489 24.64 16.68 -34.60
CA VAL A 489 23.91 17.56 -33.67
C VAL A 489 22.60 18.07 -34.28
N GLU A 490 22.64 18.55 -35.53
CA GLU A 490 21.42 19.01 -36.23
C GLU A 490 20.38 17.88 -36.36
N GLN A 491 20.83 16.66 -36.68
CA GLN A 491 19.94 15.49 -36.76
C GLN A 491 19.40 15.05 -35.41
N LEU A 492 20.18 15.18 -34.33
CA LEU A 492 19.72 14.92 -32.96
C LEU A 492 18.68 15.94 -32.49
N ILE A 493 18.83 17.22 -32.84
CA ILE A 493 17.83 18.27 -32.55
C ILE A 493 16.51 17.95 -33.28
N LEU A 494 16.58 17.61 -34.57
CA LEU A 494 15.39 17.22 -35.33
C LEU A 494 14.71 15.97 -34.74
N LEU A 495 15.50 15.00 -34.27
CA LEU A 495 14.99 13.81 -33.60
C LEU A 495 14.34 14.17 -32.25
N GLU A 496 14.92 15.09 -31.48
CA GLU A 496 14.34 15.60 -30.24
C GLU A 496 12.97 16.25 -30.50
N ASP A 497 12.89 17.19 -31.46
CA ASP A 497 11.66 17.89 -31.83
C ASP A 497 10.56 16.89 -32.25
N GLN A 498 10.92 15.89 -33.06
CA GLN A 498 10.00 14.84 -33.49
C GLN A 498 9.51 13.99 -32.31
N ILE A 499 10.41 13.56 -31.42
CA ILE A 499 10.05 12.77 -30.24
C ILE A 499 9.14 13.56 -29.31
N VAL A 500 9.44 14.84 -29.06
CA VAL A 500 8.64 15.72 -28.21
C VAL A 500 7.22 15.86 -28.79
N ALA A 501 7.10 16.14 -30.09
CA ALA A 501 5.81 16.27 -30.75
C ALA A 501 5.00 14.97 -30.72
N ASP A 502 5.61 13.84 -31.07
CA ASP A 502 4.92 12.54 -31.08
C ASP A 502 4.51 12.10 -29.67
N LEU A 503 5.37 12.30 -28.67
CA LEU A 503 5.05 11.97 -27.29
C LEU A 503 3.95 12.85 -26.74
N GLN A 504 3.88 14.13 -27.11
CA GLN A 504 2.78 15.00 -26.71
C GLN A 504 1.44 14.43 -27.20
N VAL A 505 1.34 14.07 -28.49
CA VAL A 505 0.11 13.50 -29.07
C VAL A 505 -0.29 12.19 -28.36
N ILE A 506 0.67 11.29 -28.11
CA ILE A 506 0.38 10.03 -27.43
C ILE A 506 -0.02 10.27 -25.97
N ARG A 507 0.63 11.20 -25.27
CA ARG A 507 0.29 11.56 -23.88
C ARG A 507 -1.13 12.09 -23.78
N GLU A 508 -1.51 13.03 -24.65
CA GLU A 508 -2.86 13.59 -24.70
C GLU A 508 -3.92 12.51 -24.95
N ASP A 509 -3.73 11.65 -25.96
CA ASP A 509 -4.65 10.52 -26.23
C ASP A 509 -4.69 9.52 -25.08
N SER A 510 -3.55 9.25 -24.44
CA SER A 510 -3.48 8.33 -23.28
C SER A 510 -4.25 8.87 -22.08
N VAL A 511 -4.10 10.16 -21.78
CA VAL A 511 -4.83 10.86 -20.71
C VAL A 511 -6.33 10.86 -21.01
N ALA A 512 -6.74 11.26 -22.22
CA ALA A 512 -8.13 11.31 -22.63
C ALA A 512 -8.83 9.94 -22.52
N ARG A 513 -8.16 8.88 -22.99
CA ARG A 513 -8.66 7.50 -22.86
C ARG A 513 -8.72 7.05 -21.41
N ARG A 514 -7.71 7.37 -20.59
CA ARG A 514 -7.70 7.02 -19.16
C ARG A 514 -8.85 7.68 -18.40
N LEU A 515 -9.18 8.94 -18.71
CA LEU A 515 -10.31 9.66 -18.13
C LEU A 515 -11.65 8.95 -18.35
N GLN A 516 -11.85 8.37 -19.54
CA GLN A 516 -13.06 7.60 -19.87
C GLN A 516 -13.02 6.18 -19.28
N ARG A 517 -11.85 5.55 -19.35
CA ARG A 517 -11.65 4.14 -19.00
C ARG A 517 -11.73 3.90 -17.50
N ASP A 518 -11.04 4.69 -16.68
CA ASP A 518 -10.89 4.42 -15.25
C ASP A 518 -12.25 4.35 -14.51
N PRO A 519 -13.20 5.31 -14.70
CA PRO A 519 -14.54 5.20 -14.12
C PRO A 519 -15.33 4.01 -14.64
N SER A 520 -15.20 3.68 -15.93
CA SER A 520 -15.91 2.56 -16.56
C SER A 520 -15.49 1.24 -15.91
N ILE A 521 -14.17 0.99 -15.81
CA ILE A 521 -13.63 -0.22 -15.17
C ILE A 521 -14.05 -0.27 -13.70
N ALA A 522 -13.98 0.86 -13.00
CA ALA A 522 -14.37 0.92 -11.59
C ALA A 522 -15.85 0.56 -11.37
N ARG A 523 -16.75 1.01 -12.25
CA ARG A 523 -18.17 0.63 -12.22
C ARG A 523 -18.40 -0.83 -12.62
N GLU A 524 -17.74 -1.32 -13.67
CA GLU A 524 -17.85 -2.72 -14.10
C GLU A 524 -17.39 -3.70 -13.01
N PHE A 525 -16.37 -3.34 -12.24
CA PHE A 525 -15.94 -4.12 -11.09
C PHE A 525 -17.00 -4.17 -9.99
N LEU A 526 -17.65 -3.04 -9.69
CA LEU A 526 -18.76 -2.98 -8.72
C LEU A 526 -19.95 -3.85 -9.16
N ASP A 527 -20.18 -3.95 -10.47
CA ASP A 527 -21.21 -4.82 -11.05
C ASP A 527 -20.84 -6.32 -11.03
N GLY A 528 -19.65 -6.66 -10.50
CA GLY A 528 -19.22 -8.02 -10.23
C GLY A 528 -18.27 -8.62 -11.25
N LYS A 529 -17.76 -7.84 -12.22
CA LYS A 529 -16.69 -8.31 -13.10
C LYS A 529 -15.39 -8.48 -12.30
N ARG A 530 -14.70 -9.62 -12.49
CA ARG A 530 -13.46 -9.90 -11.75
C ARG A 530 -12.27 -9.23 -12.41
N ALA A 531 -11.25 -8.89 -11.61
CA ALA A 531 -9.98 -8.33 -12.08
C ALA A 531 -9.33 -9.12 -13.25
N LYS A 532 -9.53 -10.45 -13.28
CA LYS A 532 -9.01 -11.36 -14.33
C LYS A 532 -9.75 -11.28 -15.67
N GLU A 533 -10.92 -10.65 -15.68
CA GLU A 533 -11.77 -10.48 -16.86
C GLU A 533 -11.39 -9.20 -17.63
N PHE A 534 -10.56 -8.34 -17.04
CA PHE A 534 -9.98 -7.18 -17.70
C PHE A 534 -8.72 -7.59 -18.47
N ASP A 535 -8.64 -7.16 -19.73
CA ASP A 535 -7.48 -7.41 -20.58
C ASP A 535 -6.19 -6.87 -19.93
N ASN A 536 -5.08 -7.55 -20.19
CA ASN A 536 -3.75 -7.16 -19.74
C ASN A 536 -3.41 -5.71 -20.14
N THR A 537 -3.88 -5.26 -21.30
CA THR A 537 -3.73 -3.89 -21.82
C THR A 537 -4.30 -2.80 -20.90
N ILE A 538 -5.26 -3.15 -20.05
CA ILE A 538 -5.82 -2.23 -19.04
C ILE A 538 -4.76 -1.88 -17.97
N TRP A 539 -3.86 -2.82 -17.65
CA TRP A 539 -2.87 -2.69 -16.59
C TRP A 539 -1.51 -2.14 -17.06
N TYR A 540 -1.17 -2.27 -18.35
CA TYR A 540 0.14 -1.87 -18.89
C TYR A 540 0.23 -0.37 -19.26
N GLY A 541 -0.79 0.43 -18.93
CA GLY A 541 -0.88 1.83 -19.32
C GLY A 541 -1.49 2.00 -20.72
N VAL A 542 -2.31 3.03 -20.90
CA VAL A 542 -2.92 3.30 -22.20
C VAL A 542 -1.83 3.64 -23.22
N ASN A 543 -1.97 3.14 -24.45
CA ASN A 543 -1.02 3.34 -25.55
C ASN A 543 0.42 2.87 -25.30
N ALA A 544 0.62 1.89 -24.40
CA ALA A 544 1.94 1.31 -24.12
C ALA A 544 2.70 0.92 -25.40
N ASP A 545 2.02 0.32 -26.37
CA ASP A 545 2.60 -0.07 -27.66
C ASP A 545 3.09 1.12 -28.50
N GLN A 546 2.40 2.26 -28.45
CA GLN A 546 2.80 3.45 -29.20
C GLN A 546 4.03 4.11 -28.55
N PHE A 547 4.07 4.18 -27.22
CA PHE A 547 5.27 4.62 -26.50
C PHE A 547 6.48 3.73 -26.81
N LEU A 548 6.28 2.41 -26.89
CA LEU A 548 7.35 1.48 -27.25
C LEU A 548 7.84 1.68 -28.68
N ARG A 549 6.96 2.01 -29.63
CA ARG A 549 7.36 2.31 -31.01
C ARG A 549 8.26 3.54 -31.12
N ILE A 550 7.97 4.60 -30.36
CA ILE A 550 8.86 5.78 -30.30
C ILE A 550 10.20 5.39 -29.71
N ASP A 551 10.21 4.62 -28.60
CA ASP A 551 11.45 4.12 -28.01
C ASP A 551 12.25 3.26 -29.02
N ASP A 552 11.60 2.41 -29.82
CA ASP A 552 12.25 1.59 -30.86
C ASP A 552 12.78 2.43 -32.03
N GLN A 553 12.03 3.43 -32.48
CA GLN A 553 12.44 4.33 -33.56
C GLN A 553 13.64 5.18 -33.14
N ALA A 554 13.59 5.80 -31.96
CA ALA A 554 14.70 6.55 -31.40
C ALA A 554 15.94 5.67 -31.20
N ASP A 555 15.76 4.42 -30.75
CA ASP A 555 16.86 3.46 -30.58
C ASP A 555 17.56 3.17 -31.92
N ALA A 556 16.78 2.90 -32.97
CA ALA A 556 17.32 2.66 -34.31
C ALA A 556 18.07 3.89 -34.85
N THR A 557 17.46 5.08 -34.76
CA THR A 557 18.09 6.32 -35.25
C THR A 557 19.37 6.65 -34.47
N LEU A 558 19.38 6.51 -33.13
CA LEU A 558 20.58 6.76 -32.33
C LEU A 558 21.72 5.79 -32.63
N GLN A 559 21.42 4.52 -32.98
CA GLN A 559 22.44 3.56 -33.42
C GLN A 559 23.02 3.88 -34.81
N GLU A 560 22.25 4.58 -35.65
CA GLU A 560 22.72 5.03 -36.98
C GLU A 560 23.54 6.32 -36.89
N LEU A 561 23.18 7.23 -35.97
CA LEU A 561 23.81 8.54 -35.82
C LEU A 561 25.11 8.52 -35.01
N LEU A 562 25.19 7.66 -33.99
CA LEU A 562 26.31 7.63 -33.05
C LEU A 562 27.25 6.46 -33.34
N SER A 563 28.54 6.64 -33.04
CA SER A 563 29.47 5.51 -32.99
C SER A 563 29.10 4.53 -31.87
N GLU A 564 29.53 3.27 -31.98
CA GLU A 564 29.25 2.23 -30.98
C GLU A 564 29.73 2.65 -29.57
N GLU A 565 30.88 3.31 -29.47
CA GLU A 565 31.43 3.81 -28.20
C GLU A 565 30.57 4.94 -27.60
N GLN A 566 30.11 5.87 -28.43
CA GLN A 566 29.21 6.96 -28.01
C GLN A 566 27.84 6.44 -27.59
N TYR A 567 27.27 5.49 -28.34
CA TYR A 567 25.97 4.89 -28.03
C TYR A 567 25.99 4.15 -26.68
N LEU A 568 27.10 3.50 -26.32
CA LEU A 568 27.24 2.81 -25.03
C LEU A 568 27.21 3.76 -23.81
N LEU A 569 27.41 5.06 -24.01
CA LEU A 569 27.33 6.08 -22.95
C LEU A 569 25.87 6.51 -22.67
N LEU A 570 24.92 6.14 -23.53
CA LEU A 570 23.51 6.49 -23.36
C LEU A 570 22.84 5.71 -22.22
N PRO A 571 21.73 6.22 -21.65
CA PRO A 571 20.94 5.50 -20.65
C PRO A 571 20.56 4.10 -21.11
N ARG A 572 20.79 3.09 -20.27
CA ARG A 572 20.43 1.70 -20.61
C ARG A 572 18.93 1.53 -20.75
N ARG A 573 18.52 0.88 -21.84
CA ARG A 573 17.13 0.45 -22.06
C ARG A 573 16.88 -0.87 -21.34
N ASP A 574 15.87 -0.93 -20.48
CA ASP A 574 15.45 -2.16 -19.81
C ASP A 574 14.76 -3.13 -20.79
N ARG A 575 15.56 -3.85 -21.59
CA ARG A 575 15.06 -4.84 -22.56
C ARG A 575 14.38 -6.07 -21.90
N LYS A 576 14.46 -6.22 -20.56
CA LYS A 576 13.90 -7.37 -19.82
C LYS A 576 12.37 -7.48 -19.87
N GLN A 577 11.64 -6.41 -20.17
CA GLN A 577 10.18 -6.51 -20.30
C GLN A 577 9.73 -7.24 -21.59
N LEU A 578 10.54 -7.25 -22.65
CA LEU A 578 10.19 -7.84 -23.95
C LEU A 578 10.19 -9.38 -23.95
N ASP A 579 11.15 -10.02 -23.26
CA ASP A 579 11.25 -11.49 -23.24
C ASP A 579 10.16 -12.15 -22.39
N ASP A 580 9.73 -11.48 -21.31
CA ASP A 580 8.64 -11.95 -20.47
C ASP A 580 7.25 -11.68 -21.10
N GLN A 581 7.10 -10.62 -21.90
CA GLN A 581 5.87 -10.34 -22.65
C GLN A 581 5.62 -11.35 -23.78
N LYS A 582 6.64 -11.72 -24.56
CA LYS A 582 6.52 -12.77 -25.61
C LYS A 582 6.29 -14.17 -25.03
N LYS A 583 6.86 -14.49 -23.86
CA LYS A 583 6.65 -15.77 -23.18
C LYS A 583 5.27 -15.92 -22.52
N LYS A 584 4.62 -14.81 -22.12
CA LYS A 584 3.29 -14.85 -21.50
C LYS A 584 2.15 -14.82 -22.53
N SER A 585 2.28 -14.10 -23.64
CA SER A 585 1.27 -14.09 -24.72
C SER A 585 1.22 -15.39 -25.52
N SER A 586 2.32 -16.13 -25.61
CA SER A 586 2.38 -17.44 -26.28
C SER A 586 1.82 -18.59 -25.46
N LYS A 587 1.43 -18.37 -24.19
CA LYS A 587 0.95 -19.44 -23.29
C LYS A 587 -0.58 -19.53 -23.16
N THR A 588 -1.32 -18.63 -23.78
CA THR A 588 -2.80 -18.60 -23.73
C THR A 588 -3.50 -19.18 -24.96
N GLY A 589 -2.77 -19.80 -25.88
CA GLY A 589 -3.34 -20.36 -27.11
C GLY A 589 -2.75 -21.70 -27.54
N GLN A 590 -2.86 -22.75 -26.72
CA GLN A 590 -2.88 -24.14 -27.21
C GLN A 590 -3.29 -25.13 -26.10
N SER A 591 -4.61 -25.28 -25.93
CA SER A 591 -5.17 -26.55 -25.49
C SER A 591 -5.08 -27.54 -26.65
N GLY A 592 -4.05 -28.39 -26.65
CA GLY A 592 -3.88 -29.42 -27.68
C GLY A 592 -2.78 -30.40 -27.31
N LYS A 593 -3.20 -31.63 -27.01
CA LYS A 593 -2.43 -32.90 -26.98
C LYS A 593 -0.90 -32.79 -27.05
N LYS A 594 -0.21 -33.19 -25.96
CA LYS A 594 1.14 -33.76 -26.08
C LYS A 594 1.05 -35.28 -26.00
N GLU A 595 0.94 -35.87 -27.19
CA GLU A 595 1.36 -37.23 -27.46
C GLU A 595 2.90 -37.31 -27.39
N SER A 596 3.35 -38.50 -27.00
CA SER A 596 4.72 -38.96 -26.89
C SER A 596 5.48 -38.95 -28.23
N ALA A 597 6.71 -38.43 -28.24
CA ALA A 597 7.83 -38.97 -29.02
C ALA A 597 9.16 -38.37 -28.50
N GLY A 598 10.18 -39.21 -28.33
CA GLY A 598 11.41 -38.88 -27.61
C GLY A 598 12.66 -38.60 -28.46
N SER A 599 13.77 -38.48 -27.71
CA SER A 599 15.20 -38.36 -28.08
C SER A 599 15.62 -37.02 -28.74
N GLY A 600 16.76 -36.39 -28.40
CA GLY A 600 17.88 -36.81 -27.55
C GLY A 600 18.89 -35.68 -27.27
N SER A 601 19.97 -36.13 -26.60
CA SER A 601 21.28 -35.50 -26.31
C SER A 601 21.35 -34.17 -25.54
N LYS A 602 21.41 -34.29 -24.20
CA LYS A 602 22.16 -33.36 -23.34
C LYS A 602 23.65 -33.72 -23.43
N SER A 603 24.45 -32.86 -24.04
CA SER A 603 25.90 -32.84 -23.84
C SER A 603 26.21 -32.11 -22.52
N ILE A 604 27.04 -32.77 -21.72
CA ILE A 604 27.60 -32.31 -20.46
C ILE A 604 28.84 -31.48 -20.79
N GLY A 605 28.83 -30.19 -20.42
CA GLY A 605 29.97 -29.29 -20.50
C GLY A 605 30.55 -29.05 -19.11
N SER A 606 31.80 -29.46 -18.94
CA SER A 606 32.59 -29.58 -17.71
C SER A 606 32.78 -28.28 -16.93
N GLY A 607 32.55 -28.34 -15.61
CA GLY A 607 33.13 -27.43 -14.63
C GLY A 607 34.61 -27.72 -14.45
N LYS A 608 35.42 -26.65 -14.51
CA LYS A 608 36.87 -26.66 -14.35
C LYS A 608 37.21 -26.45 -12.87
N SER A 609 38.01 -27.34 -12.30
CA SER A 609 38.88 -27.06 -11.15
C SER A 609 39.82 -25.89 -11.51
N GLY A 610 40.39 -25.09 -10.62
CA GLY A 610 40.54 -25.11 -9.17
C GLY A 610 41.76 -24.23 -8.88
N LYS A 611 41.57 -23.17 -8.09
CA LYS A 611 42.50 -22.51 -7.16
C LYS A 611 41.89 -21.20 -6.70
#